data_AF-A0A978S1B0-F1
#
_entry.id   AF-A0A978S1B0-F1
#
_cell.length_a   1.000
_cell.length_b   1.000
_cell.length_c   1.000
_cell.angle_alpha   90.00
_cell.angle_beta   90.00
_cell.angle_gamma   90.00
#
_symmetry.space_group_name_H-M   'P 1'
#
loop_
_entity.id
_entity.type
_entity.pdbx_description
1 polymer ?
#
loop_
_entity_poly.entity_id
_entity_poly.type
_entity_poly.pdbx_seq_one_letter_code
_entity_poly.pdbx_strand_id
1 'polypeptide(L)' 'MTRPFVLEITESAEFLENSLKQAKSGTRKERLLMLWWVKTGQIRYRFELSDRLSRSEATSSRWLGQ' A
#
# COMPACT_ATOMS: atom_id res chain seq x y z
N MET A 1 6.76 -17.68 7.06
CA MET A 1 8.08 -17.03 6.86
C MET A 1 7.82 -15.58 6.46
N THR A 2 8.08 -14.63 7.35
CA THR A 2 7.72 -13.22 7.14
C THR A 2 8.74 -12.56 6.22
N ARG A 3 8.42 -12.44 4.92
CA ARG A 3 9.27 -11.72 3.98
C ARG A 3 9.19 -10.21 4.28
N PRO A 4 10.31 -9.52 4.52
CA PRO A 4 10.31 -8.07 4.70
C PRO A 4 9.78 -7.42 3.42
N PHE A 5 8.82 -6.51 3.59
CA PHE A 5 8.18 -5.83 2.48
C PHE A 5 8.89 -4.50 2.23
N VAL A 6 9.94 -4.53 1.41
CA VAL A 6 10.66 -3.32 1.00
C VAL A 6 10.15 -2.93 -0.38
N LEU A 7 9.43 -1.80 -0.45
CA LEU A 7 9.02 -1.18 -1.70
C LEU A 7 9.69 0.18 -1.79
N GLU A 8 10.57 0.35 -2.78
CA GLU A 8 11.17 1.65 -3.07
C GLU A 8 10.16 2.49 -3.84
N ILE A 9 9.47 3.37 -3.12
CA ILE A 9 8.52 4.30 -3.70
C ILE A 9 9.27 5.60 -3.98
N THR A 10 9.49 5.89 -5.26
CA THR A 10 10.14 7.14 -5.72
C THR A 10 9.31 8.37 -5.41
N GLU A 11 7.99 8.24 -5.35
CA GLU A 11 7.06 9.32 -5.05
C GLU A 11 7.12 9.76 -3.57
N SER A 12 6.85 11.04 -3.33
CA SER A 12 6.74 11.61 -1.98
C SER A 12 5.43 11.25 -1.29
N ALA A 13 5.44 11.22 0.04
CA ALA A 13 4.22 10.99 0.83
C ALA A 13 3.12 12.03 0.52
N GLU A 14 3.51 13.27 0.25
CA GLU A 14 2.62 14.37 -0.13
C GLU A 14 1.93 14.13 -1.47
N PHE A 15 2.64 13.54 -2.45
CA PHE A 15 2.06 13.20 -3.73
C PHE A 15 1.01 12.10 -3.58
N LEU A 16 1.31 11.09 -2.77
CA LEU A 16 0.38 10.00 -2.46
C LEU A 16 -0.87 10.51 -1.72
N GLU A 17 -0.72 11.45 -0.79
CA GLU A 17 -1.84 12.07 -0.09
C GLU A 17 -2.72 12.90 -1.04
N ASN A 18 -2.11 13.69 -1.93
CA ASN A 18 -2.86 14.45 -2.94
C ASN A 18 -3.59 13.52 -3.91
N SER A 19 -2.95 12.42 -4.31
CA SER A 19 -3.57 11.37 -5.12
C SER A 19 -4.73 10.69 -4.39
N LEU A 20 -4.63 10.47 -3.08
CA LEU A 20 -5.71 9.91 -2.25
C LEU A 20 -6.94 10.81 -2.21
N LYS A 21 -6.73 12.12 -2.05
CA LYS A 21 -7.81 13.12 -2.07
C LYS A 21 -8.53 13.16 -3.42
N GLN A 22 -7.80 12.96 -4.51
CA GLN A 22 -8.35 12.96 -5.88
C GLN A 22 -8.96 11.63 -6.32
N ALA A 23 -8.60 10.51 -5.66
CA ALA A 23 -9.07 9.20 -6.03
C ALA A 23 -10.59 9.06 -5.76
N LYS A 24 -11.37 8.81 -6.82
CA LYS A 24 -12.82 8.58 -6.72
C LYS A 24 -13.21 7.11 -6.52
N SER A 25 -12.37 6.18 -6.94
CA SER A 25 -12.63 4.74 -6.86
C SER A 25 -12.08 4.14 -5.57
N GLY A 26 -12.87 3.33 -4.87
CA GLY A 26 -12.48 2.67 -3.62
C GLY A 26 -11.21 1.84 -3.77
N THR A 27 -11.10 1.05 -4.84
CA THR A 27 -9.91 0.24 -5.12
C THR A 27 -8.66 1.09 -5.40
N ARG A 28 -8.83 2.28 -5.99
CA ARG A 28 -7.72 3.21 -6.20
C ARG A 28 -7.27 3.85 -4.88
N LYS A 29 -8.21 4.17 -3.98
CA LYS A 29 -7.89 4.64 -2.62
C LYS A 29 -7.16 3.57 -1.81
N GLU A 30 -7.62 2.32 -1.83
CA GLU A 30 -6.96 1.21 -1.14
C GLU A 30 -5.48 1.06 -1.59
N ARG A 31 -5.23 1.09 -2.89
CA ARG A 31 -3.88 1.01 -3.47
C ARG A 31 -2.99 2.19 -3.06
N LEU A 32 -3.52 3.40 -3.07
CA LEU A 32 -2.76 4.59 -2.70
C LEU A 32 -2.48 4.65 -1.18
N LEU A 33 -3.43 4.23 -0.35
CA LEU A 33 -3.26 4.11 1.11
C LEU A 33 -2.15 3.13 1.45
N MET A 34 -2.14 1.98 0.77
CA MET A 34 -1.08 0.99 0.85
C MET A 34 0.29 1.60 0.55
N LEU A 35 0.44 2.28 -0.59
CA LEU A 35 1.70 2.94 -0.96
C LEU A 35 2.10 3.99 0.08
N TRP A 36 1.15 4.77 0.57
CA TRP A 36 1.41 5.80 1.58
C TRP A 36 1.88 5.21 2.91
N TRP A 37 1.29 4.11 3.39
CA TRP A 37 1.74 3.42 4.60
C TRP A 37 3.14 2.84 4.49
N VAL A 38 3.49 2.33 3.31
CA VAL A 38 4.82 1.75 3.05
C VAL A 38 5.86 2.86 2.98
N LYS A 39 5.54 3.97 2.31
CA LYS A 39 6.42 5.15 2.23
C LYS A 39 6.65 5.79 3.59
N THR A 40 5.61 5.90 4.41
CA THR A 40 5.68 6.46 5.77
C THR A 40 6.27 5.49 6.79
N GLY A 41 6.57 4.25 6.40
CA GLY A 41 7.13 3.23 7.30
C GLY A 41 6.15 2.71 8.35
N GLN A 42 4.84 2.98 8.20
CA GLN A 42 3.80 2.46 9.09
C GLN A 42 3.61 0.95 8.97
N ILE A 43 3.97 0.38 7.83
CA ILE A 43 3.85 -1.05 7.55
C ILE A 43 5.22 -1.57 7.14
N ARG A 44 5.65 -2.66 7.77
CA ARG A 44 6.93 -3.33 7.47
C ARG A 44 6.72 -4.68 6.81
N TYR A 45 5.54 -5.27 6.97
CA TYR A 45 5.24 -6.62 6.50
C TYR A 45 3.94 -6.70 5.69
N ARG A 46 3.88 -7.68 4.77
CA ARG A 46 2.70 -7.92 3.91
C ARG A 46 1.46 -8.33 4.70
N PHE A 47 1.62 -9.07 5.80
CA PHE A 47 0.50 -9.49 6.61
C PHE A 47 -0.18 -8.29 7.31
N GLU A 48 0.58 -7.32 7.82
CA GLU A 48 0.04 -6.11 8.47
C GLU A 48 -0.80 -5.28 7.50
N LEU A 49 -0.35 -5.19 6.24
CA LEU A 49 -1.08 -4.53 5.19
C LEU A 49 -2.40 -5.22 4.87
N SER A 50 -2.37 -6.54 4.82
CA SER A 50 -3.49 -7.38 4.46
C SER A 50 -4.57 -7.36 5.55
N ASP A 51 -4.13 -7.39 6.80
CA ASP A 51 -4.96 -7.21 7.99
C ASP A 51 -5.64 -5.82 7.98
N ARG A 52 -4.87 -4.74 7.80
CA ARG A 52 -5.43 -3.37 7.72
C ARG A 52 -6.41 -3.16 6.58
N LEU A 53 -6.15 -3.74 5.41
CA LEU A 53 -7.03 -3.61 4.25
C LEU A 53 -8.23 -4.56 4.32
N SER A 54 -8.29 -5.49 5.28
CA SER A 54 -9.23 -6.63 5.25
C SER A 54 -9.19 -7.35 3.89
N ARG A 55 -8.01 -7.44 3.28
CA ARG A 55 -7.78 -8.10 1.98
C ARG A 55 -6.76 -9.20 2.15
N SER A 56 -6.88 -10.26 1.37
CA SER A 56 -5.89 -11.33 1.36
C SER A 56 -4.53 -10.83 0.85
N GLU A 57 -3.44 -11.39 1.41
CA GLU A 57 -2.06 -11.10 0.99
C GLU A 57 -1.84 -11.32 -0.52
N ALA A 58 -2.57 -12.27 -1.11
CA ALA A 58 -2.55 -12.52 -2.56
C ALA A 58 -3.07 -11.33 -3.38
N THR A 59 -4.10 -10.63 -2.89
CA THR A 59 -4.67 -9.44 -3.56
C THR A 59 -3.68 -8.29 -3.53
N SER A 60 -3.06 -8.06 -2.37
CA SER A 60 -2.01 -7.05 -2.18
C SER A 60 -0.79 -7.34 -3.06
N SER A 61 -0.35 -8.62 -3.11
CA SER A 61 0.77 -9.06 -3.96
C SER A 61 0.47 -8.91 -5.44
N ARG A 62 -0.77 -9.21 -5.86
CA ARG A 62 -1.21 -9.05 -7.25
C ARG A 62 -1.20 -7.57 -7.70
N TRP A 63 -1.47 -6.62 -6.81
CA TRP A 63 -1.36 -5.19 -7.13
C TRP A 63 0.08 -4.72 -7.31
N LEU A 64 1.02 -5.38 -6.61
CA LEU A 64 2.44 -5.10 -6.70
C LEU A 64 3.12 -5.82 -7.88
N GLY A 65 2.41 -6.70 -8.58
CA GLY A 65 2.92 -7.39 -9.76
C GLY A 65 4.05 -8.37 -9.47
N GLN A 66 4.11 -8.95 -8.26
CA GLN A 66 5.12 -9.93 -7.87
C GLN A 66 4.56 -11.35 -7.82
#